data_AF-A0A6P1E0G4-F1
#
_entry.id   AF-A0A6P1E0G4-F1
#
_cell.length_a   1.000
_cell.length_b   1.000
_cell.length_c   1.000
_cell.angle_alpha   90.00
_cell.angle_beta   90.00
_cell.angle_gamma   90.00
#
_symmetry.space_group_name_H-M   'P 1'
#
loop_
_entity.id
_entity.type
_entity.pdbx_description
1 polymer ?
#
loop_
_entity_poly.entity_id
_entity_poly.type
_entity_poly.pdbx_seq_one_letter_code
_entity_poly.pdbx_strand_id
1 'polypeptide(L)'
;MTCVAALAFALVGLTPVAIADPPSPQPIIKTGPCPSGYSTRGGYCAPGSTARFALAKQGPCPSGYSTSGDYCLAGRQARAALPKVGNCPSGWSTSGAYCLQQR
;
A
#
# COMPACT_ATOMS: atom_id res chain seq x y z
N MET A 1 -4.72 38.92 -50.37
CA MET A 1 -3.65 37.91 -50.24
C MET A 1 -2.58 38.53 -49.35
N THR A 2 -2.17 38.08 -48.16
CA THR A 2 -2.15 36.76 -47.48
C THR A 2 -2.08 37.03 -45.96
N CYS A 3 -2.96 36.44 -45.14
CA CYS A 3 -2.78 36.42 -43.68
C CYS A 3 -2.15 35.08 -43.29
N VAL A 4 -0.87 35.09 -42.98
CA VAL A 4 -0.14 33.93 -42.44
C VAL A 4 -0.40 33.89 -40.93
N ALA A 5 -1.34 33.05 -40.50
CA ALA A 5 -1.55 32.74 -39.09
C ALA A 5 -0.53 31.68 -38.67
N ALA A 6 0.44 32.09 -37.85
CA ALA A 6 1.43 31.21 -37.26
C ALA A 6 0.75 30.19 -36.34
N LEU A 7 0.79 28.92 -36.74
CA LEU A 7 0.38 27.78 -35.90
C LEU A 7 1.45 27.55 -34.83
N ALA A 8 1.26 28.14 -33.66
CA ALA A 8 1.99 27.78 -32.46
C ALA A 8 1.52 26.38 -32.00
N PHE A 9 2.27 25.34 -32.36
CA PHE A 9 2.12 24.00 -31.81
C PHE A 9 2.44 24.05 -30.31
N ALA A 10 1.41 24.10 -29.47
CA ALA A 10 1.53 23.88 -28.04
C ALA A 10 1.90 22.39 -27.82
N LEU A 11 3.17 22.13 -27.54
CA LEU A 11 3.67 20.86 -27.04
C LEU A 11 3.04 20.59 -25.65
N VAL A 12 1.90 19.89 -25.64
CA VAL A 12 1.30 19.34 -24.42
C VAL A 12 2.19 18.19 -23.97
N GLY A 13 3.08 18.44 -23.01
CA GLY A 13 3.89 17.41 -22.37
C GLY A 13 2.99 16.42 -21.64
N LEU A 14 2.91 15.18 -22.15
CA LEU A 14 2.40 14.04 -21.39
C LEU A 14 3.45 13.68 -20.33
N THR A 15 3.33 14.24 -19.13
CA THR A 15 4.00 13.66 -17.96
C THR A 15 3.21 12.41 -17.55
N PRO A 16 3.86 11.24 -17.41
CA PRO A 16 3.19 10.06 -16.89
C PRO A 16 2.85 10.33 -15.43
N VAL A 17 1.55 10.42 -15.14
CA VAL A 17 1.04 10.42 -13.77
C VAL A 17 1.22 9.00 -13.24
N ALA A 18 2.20 8.78 -12.38
CA ALA A 18 2.35 7.53 -11.65
C ALA A 18 1.17 7.42 -10.66
N ILE A 19 0.14 6.68 -11.05
CA ILE A 19 -0.97 6.36 -10.16
C ILE A 19 -0.44 5.32 -9.17
N ALA A 20 -0.25 5.71 -7.90
CA ALA A 20 0.10 4.78 -6.85
C ALA A 20 -1.10 3.86 -6.58
N ASP A 21 -0.99 2.59 -6.95
CA ASP A 21 -2.02 1.59 -6.67
C ASP A 21 -2.24 1.46 -5.15
N PRO A 22 -3.50 1.41 -4.69
CA PRO A 22 -3.79 1.17 -3.28
C PRO A 22 -3.26 -0.21 -2.87
N PRO A 23 -2.75 -0.37 -1.64
CA PRO A 23 -2.24 -1.65 -1.17
C PRO A 23 -3.36 -2.70 -1.22
N SER A 24 -3.18 -3.69 -2.09
CA SER A 24 -4.15 -4.78 -2.28
C SER A 24 -3.98 -5.84 -1.19
N PRO A 25 -5.07 -6.35 -0.60
CA PRO A 25 -4.99 -7.38 0.43
C PRO A 25 -4.33 -8.66 -0.09
N GLN A 26 -3.31 -9.14 0.61
CA GLN A 26 -2.54 -10.32 0.24
C GLN A 26 -2.68 -11.41 1.29
N PRO A 27 -2.55 -12.70 0.92
CA PRO A 27 -2.53 -13.77 1.91
C PRO A 27 -1.37 -13.59 2.89
N ILE A 28 -1.67 -13.70 4.18
CA ILE A 28 -0.69 -13.53 5.26
C ILE A 28 -0.52 -14.82 6.03
N ILE A 29 0.68 -15.05 6.57
CA ILE A 29 0.97 -16.22 7.42
C ILE A 29 0.08 -16.15 8.67
N LYS A 30 -0.49 -17.29 9.04
CA LYS A 30 -1.34 -17.40 10.23
C LYS A 30 -0.48 -17.56 11.48
N THR A 31 -0.20 -16.46 12.17
CA THR A 31 0.42 -16.48 13.52
C THR A 31 -0.61 -16.61 14.65
N GLY A 32 -1.87 -16.31 14.36
CA GLY A 32 -2.98 -16.28 15.33
C GLY A 32 -4.37 -16.29 14.67
N PRO A 33 -5.42 -15.81 15.35
CA PRO A 33 -6.74 -15.64 14.74
C PRO A 33 -6.66 -14.67 13.55
N CYS A 34 -7.25 -15.04 12.41
CA CYS A 34 -7.19 -14.21 11.22
C CYS A 34 -7.91 -12.87 11.43
N PRO A 35 -7.40 -11.77 10.88
CA PRO A 35 -8.00 -10.45 11.07
C PRO A 35 -9.31 -10.32 10.27
N SER A 36 -10.08 -9.27 10.56
CA SER A 36 -11.37 -9.04 9.91
C SER A 36 -11.26 -8.97 8.38
N GLY A 37 -12.15 -9.71 7.70
CA GLY A 37 -12.15 -9.83 6.23
C GLY A 37 -11.24 -10.93 5.69
N TYR A 38 -10.47 -11.61 6.54
CA TYR A 38 -9.66 -12.77 6.15
C TYR A 38 -10.28 -14.08 6.63
N SER A 39 -10.10 -15.14 5.84
CA SER A 39 -10.52 -16.49 6.19
C SER A 39 -9.31 -17.41 6.36
N THR A 40 -9.35 -18.27 7.36
CA THR A 40 -8.28 -19.26 7.59
C THR A 40 -8.30 -20.28 6.44
N ARG A 41 -7.18 -20.42 5.74
CA ARG A 41 -6.94 -21.45 4.73
C ARG A 41 -5.63 -22.17 5.08
N GLY A 42 -5.73 -23.20 5.92
CA GLY A 42 -4.58 -23.93 6.45
C GLY A 42 -3.67 -23.02 7.30
N GLY A 43 -2.39 -22.93 6.92
CA GLY A 43 -1.37 -22.12 7.59
C GLY A 43 -1.37 -20.63 7.25
N TYR A 44 -2.34 -20.16 6.44
CA TYR A 44 -2.42 -18.77 6.00
C TYR A 44 -3.83 -18.21 6.21
N CYS A 45 -3.90 -16.90 6.36
CA CYS A 45 -5.13 -16.13 6.32
C CYS A 45 -5.26 -15.55 4.91
N ALA A 46 -6.26 -16.02 4.18
CA ALA A 46 -6.51 -15.57 2.82
C ALA A 46 -7.54 -14.43 2.81
N PRO A 47 -7.31 -13.37 2.04
CA PRO A 47 -8.21 -12.23 1.97
C PRO A 47 -9.53 -12.60 1.28
N GLY A 48 -10.65 -12.15 1.83
CA GLY A 48 -11.95 -12.12 1.17
C GLY A 48 -12.21 -10.78 0.46
N SER A 49 -13.42 -10.62 -0.09
CA SER A 49 -13.81 -9.41 -0.84
C SER A 49 -13.84 -8.12 0.00
N THR A 50 -13.97 -8.25 1.32
CA THR A 50 -13.95 -7.13 2.28
C THR A 50 -12.61 -7.01 3.02
N ALA A 51 -11.63 -7.86 2.67
CA ALA A 51 -10.30 -7.81 3.26
C ALA A 51 -9.63 -6.49 2.94
N ARG A 52 -8.97 -5.95 3.95
CA ARG A 52 -8.13 -4.77 3.83
C ARG A 52 -6.69 -5.24 3.90
N PHE A 53 -5.78 -4.45 3.38
CA PHE A 53 -4.37 -4.78 3.48
C PHE A 53 -3.97 -5.03 4.94
N ALA A 54 -3.34 -6.16 5.19
CA ALA A 54 -3.00 -6.61 6.53
C ALA A 54 -1.58 -7.16 6.52
N LEU A 55 -0.91 -7.04 7.66
CA LEU A 55 0.47 -7.50 7.83
C LEU A 55 0.64 -8.08 9.22
N ALA A 56 1.51 -9.08 9.32
CA ALA A 56 1.88 -9.69 10.59
C ALA A 56 2.52 -8.66 11.52
N LYS A 57 2.07 -8.64 12.77
CA LYS A 57 2.51 -7.67 13.76
C LYS A 57 3.89 -8.06 14.30
N GLN A 58 4.95 -7.43 13.81
CA GLN A 58 6.31 -7.58 14.35
C GLN A 58 6.66 -6.53 15.43
N GLY A 59 5.81 -5.53 15.61
CA GLY A 59 6.05 -4.41 16.53
C GLY A 59 4.82 -3.50 16.62
N PRO A 60 4.98 -2.25 17.09
CA PRO A 60 3.90 -1.25 17.03
C PRO A 60 3.45 -1.03 15.57
N CYS A 61 2.15 -1.06 15.34
CA CYS A 61 1.60 -0.87 14.00
C CYS A 61 1.95 0.53 13.45
N PRO A 62 2.25 0.64 12.16
CA PRO A 62 2.67 1.90 11.57
C PRO A 62 1.49 2.88 11.46
N SER A 63 1.78 4.15 11.16
CA SER A 63 0.74 5.19 11.08
C SER A 63 -0.32 4.85 10.02
N GLY A 64 -1.59 5.00 10.40
CA GLY A 64 -2.75 4.63 9.58
C GLY A 64 -3.18 3.17 9.69
N TYR A 65 -2.47 2.35 10.47
CA TYR A 65 -2.85 0.96 10.73
C TYR A 65 -3.41 0.78 12.14
N SER A 66 -4.43 -0.06 12.25
CA SER A 66 -5.03 -0.46 13.52
C SER A 66 -4.61 -1.88 13.89
N THR A 67 -4.27 -2.09 15.16
CA THR A 67 -3.96 -3.42 15.68
C THR A 67 -5.22 -4.29 15.68
N SER A 68 -5.13 -5.48 15.09
CA SER A 68 -6.18 -6.50 15.06
C SER A 68 -5.56 -7.84 15.43
N GLY A 69 -5.50 -8.11 16.74
CA GLY A 69 -4.77 -9.26 17.29
C GLY A 69 -3.29 -9.22 16.93
N ASP A 70 -2.81 -10.29 16.30
CA ASP A 70 -1.41 -10.45 15.83
C ASP A 70 -1.13 -9.80 14.47
N TYR A 71 -2.03 -8.93 14.00
CA TYR A 71 -1.91 -8.28 12.70
C TYR A 71 -2.17 -6.78 12.80
N CYS A 72 -1.63 -6.04 11.84
CA CYS A 72 -1.92 -4.63 11.63
C CYS A 72 -2.82 -4.50 10.40
N LEU A 73 -4.04 -4.01 10.59
CA LEU A 73 -5.01 -3.75 9.52
C LEU A 73 -4.88 -2.33 9.00
N ALA A 74 -4.79 -2.18 7.68
CA ALA A 74 -4.76 -0.90 7.00
C ALA A 74 -6.09 -0.16 7.16
N GLY A 75 -6.02 1.08 7.62
CA GLY A 75 -7.11 2.06 7.59
C GLY A 75 -7.44 2.53 6.18
N ARG A 76 -8.47 3.39 6.05
CA ARG A 76 -8.95 3.88 4.72
C ARG A 76 -7.95 4.78 4.02
N GLN A 77 -7.13 5.46 4.81
CA GLN A 77 -6.11 6.40 4.37
C GLN A 77 -4.70 5.84 4.63
N ALA A 78 -4.60 4.54 4.93
CA ALA A 78 -3.33 3.90 5.18
C ALA A 78 -2.54 3.77 3.89
N ARG A 79 -1.25 4.06 3.97
CA ARG A 79 -0.31 3.87 2.86
C ARG A 79 0.11 2.41 2.83
N ALA A 80 0.62 1.95 1.68
CA ALA A 80 1.22 0.62 1.64
C ALA A 80 2.33 0.52 2.69
N ALA A 81 2.33 -0.60 3.42
CA ALA A 81 3.32 -0.89 4.44
C ALA A 81 3.90 -2.28 4.20
N LEU A 82 5.19 -2.44 4.46
CA LEU A 82 5.89 -3.71 4.32
C LEU A 82 6.63 -4.02 5.61
N PRO A 83 6.71 -5.28 6.05
CA PRO A 83 7.61 -5.66 7.13
C PRO A 83 9.05 -5.32 6.73
N LYS A 84 9.78 -4.66 7.64
CA LYS A 84 11.15 -4.22 7.38
C LYS A 84 12.10 -5.41 7.49
N VAL A 85 12.63 -5.87 6.36
CA VAL A 85 13.64 -6.94 6.30
C VAL A 85 14.98 -6.31 5.89
N GLY A 86 15.57 -5.50 6.77
CA GLY A 86 16.77 -4.70 6.50
C GLY A 86 16.46 -3.25 6.17
N ASN A 87 16.98 -2.70 5.07
CA ASN A 87 16.72 -1.32 4.67
C ASN A 87 15.41 -1.20 3.88
N CYS A 88 14.69 -0.09 4.07
CA CYS A 88 13.52 0.19 3.27
C CYS A 88 13.93 0.56 1.83
N PRO A 89 13.18 0.10 0.82
CA PRO A 89 13.46 0.43 -0.57
C PRO A 89 13.27 1.93 -0.85
N SER A 90 13.83 2.41 -1.96
CA SER A 90 13.67 3.80 -2.41
C SER A 90 12.19 4.15 -2.57
N GLY A 91 11.80 5.33 -2.07
CA GLY A 91 10.38 5.75 -2.02
C GLY A 91 9.61 5.20 -0.82
N TRP A 92 10.30 4.62 0.17
CA TRP A 92 9.71 4.16 1.44
C TRP A 92 10.45 4.75 2.64
N SER A 93 9.69 5.13 3.66
CA SER A 93 10.21 5.63 4.94
C SER A 93 10.14 4.53 6.00
N THR A 94 11.16 4.44 6.86
CA THR A 94 11.11 3.57 8.03
C THR A 94 10.06 4.08 9.03
N SER A 95 9.16 3.19 9.45
CA SER A 95 8.17 3.41 10.51
C SER A 95 8.22 2.24 11.48
N GLY A 96 9.15 2.33 12.44
CA GLY A 96 9.42 1.24 13.40
C GLY A 96 9.90 -0.03 12.70
N ALA A 97 9.17 -1.13 12.90
CA ALA A 97 9.44 -2.44 12.29
C ALA A 97 8.89 -2.58 10.85
N TYR A 98 8.39 -1.49 10.26
CA TYR A 98 7.79 -1.49 8.93
C TYR A 98 8.38 -0.39 8.06
N CYS A 99 8.25 -0.57 6.75
CA CYS A 99 8.50 0.45 5.75
C CYS A 99 7.14 0.98 5.26
N LEU A 100 6.93 2.29 5.32
CA LEU A 100 5.75 2.97 4.78
C LEU A 100 6.07 3.64 3.46
N GLN A 101 5.22 3.44 2.46
CA GLN A 101 5.39 4.08 1.17
C GLN A 101 5.28 5.61 1.32
N GLN A 102 6.24 6.32 0.72
CA GLN A 102 6.19 7.76 0.59
C GLN A 102 5.12 8.14 -0.45
N ARG A 103 4.56 9.33 -0.31
CA ARG A 103 3.53 9.83 -1.25
C ARG A 103 4.20 10.38 -2.50
#